data_AF-A0A5E4KG24-F1
#
_entry.id   AF-A0A5E4KG24-F1
#
_cell.length_a   1.000
_cell.length_b   1.000
_cell.length_c   1.000
_cell.angle_alpha   90.00
_cell.angle_beta   90.00
_cell.angle_gamma   90.00
#
_symmetry.space_group_name_H-M   'P 1'
#
loop_
_entity.id
_entity.type
_entity.pdbx_description
1 polymer ?
#
loop_
_entity_poly.entity_id
_entity_poly.type
_entity_poly.pdbx_seq_one_letter_code
_entity_poly.pdbx_strand_id
1 'polypeptide(L)' 'MNTVRVNITLPLEVAEMLKNVKNKSSFITEAIRERVEREKKANLIKELSEGYKVRKKEDKELSLEWDITSGDGID' A
#
# COMPACT_ATOMS: atom_id res chain seq x y z
N MET A 1 16.42 -12.71 -15.37
CA MET A 1 15.75 -11.45 -14.98
C MET A 1 16.02 -10.45 -16.11
N ASN A 2 14.99 -10.04 -16.84
CA ASN A 2 15.19 -9.14 -17.98
C ASN A 2 15.38 -7.71 -17.48
N THR A 3 16.42 -7.04 -17.96
CA THR A 3 16.76 -5.67 -17.58
C THR A 3 16.57 -4.74 -18.77
N VAL A 4 15.88 -3.62 -18.56
CA VAL A 4 15.73 -2.56 -19.56
C VAL A 4 16.56 -1.36 -19.13
N ARG A 5 17.34 -0.78 -20.05
CA ARG A 5 18.09 0.45 -19.79
C ARG A 5 17.17 1.65 -19.98
N VAL A 6 17.04 2.46 -18.94
CA VAL A 6 16.24 3.69 -18.96
C VAL A 6 17.16 4.87 -18.74
N ASN A 7 17.03 5.91 -19.56
CA ASN A 7 17.72 7.19 -19.37
C ASN A 7 16.75 8.16 -18.69
N ILE A 8 17.15 8.74 -17.56
CA ILE A 8 16.34 9.68 -16.78
C ILE A 8 17.15 10.93 -16.46
N THR A 9 16.47 12.07 -16.38
CA THR A 9 17.04 13.32 -15.90
C THR A 9 16.75 13.44 -14.41
N LEU A 10 17.78 13.72 -13.61
CA LEU A 10 17.67 13.92 -12.18
C LEU A 10 18.20 15.32 -11.82
N PRO A 11 17.61 15.98 -10.82
CA PRO A 11 18.21 17.17 -10.23
C PRO A 11 19.63 16.89 -9.72
N LEU A 12 20.48 17.92 -9.71
CA LEU A 12 21.90 17.77 -9.38
C LEU A 12 22.06 17.19 -7.98
N GLU A 13 21.34 17.73 -7.01
CA GLU A 13 21.36 17.31 -5.62
C GLU A 13 21.02 15.82 -5.44
N VAL A 14 20.09 15.28 -6.23
CA VAL A 14 19.71 13.86 -6.20
C VAL A 14 20.81 13.00 -6.85
N ALA A 15 21.38 13.48 -7.96
CA ALA A 15 22.51 12.80 -8.59
C ALA A 15 23.74 12.74 -7.66
N GLU A 16 23.95 13.75 -6.83
CA GLU A 16 25.01 13.75 -5.81
C GLU A 16 24.79 12.70 -4.73
N MET A 17 23.56 12.53 -4.25
CA MET A 17 23.22 11.47 -3.29
C MET A 17 23.55 10.06 -3.84
N LEU A 18 23.45 9.89 -5.15
CA LEU A 18 23.78 8.63 -5.83
C LEU A 18 25.29 8.42 -6.06
N LYS A 19 26.14 9.44 -5.90
CA LYS A 19 27.60 9.35 -6.20
C LYS A 19 28.27 8.24 -5.36
N ASN A 20 27.93 8.17 -4.08
CA ASN A 20 28.55 7.23 -3.13
C ASN A 20 27.91 5.83 -3.13
N VAL A 21 26.84 5.64 -3.90
CA VAL A 21 26.14 4.35 -3.98
C VAL A 21 26.85 3.44 -4.98
N LYS A 22 27.32 2.27 -4.48
CA LYS A 22 28.05 1.27 -5.28
C LYS A 22 27.25 0.78 -6.49
N ASN A 23 25.96 0.50 -6.31
CA ASN A 23 25.06 0.08 -7.40
C ASN A 23 23.84 1.01 -7.48
N LYS A 24 23.95 2.03 -8.33
CA LYS A 24 22.90 3.04 -8.54
C LYS A 24 21.61 2.40 -9.05
N SER A 25 21.69 1.48 -10.00
CA SER A 25 20.50 0.82 -10.57
C SER A 25 19.74 0.02 -9.53
N SER A 26 20.44 -0.74 -8.69
CA SER A 26 19.81 -1.50 -7.59
C SER A 26 19.15 -0.57 -6.59
N PHE A 27 19.85 0.50 -6.18
CA PHE A 27 19.32 1.47 -5.22
C PHE A 27 18.07 2.18 -5.75
N ILE A 28 18.12 2.65 -7.00
CA ILE A 28 16.97 3.29 -7.66
C ILE A 28 15.81 2.30 -7.78
N THR A 29 16.09 1.04 -8.13
CA THR A 29 15.06 0.00 -8.24
C THR A 29 14.33 -0.21 -6.91
N GLU A 30 15.06 -0.33 -5.80
CA GLU A 30 14.46 -0.51 -4.49
C GLU A 30 13.69 0.74 -4.03
N ALA A 31 14.24 1.94 -4.26
CA ALA A 31 13.56 3.19 -3.93
C ALA A 31 12.22 3.34 -4.69
N ILE A 32 12.19 2.99 -5.98
CA ILE A 32 10.98 3.01 -6.80
C ILE A 32 9.98 1.97 -6.27
N ARG A 33 10.42 0.74 -5.98
CA ARG A 33 9.56 -0.32 -5.42
C ARG A 33 8.93 0.12 -4.10
N GLU A 34 9.73 0.63 -3.18
CA GLU A 34 9.26 1.10 -1.88
C GLU A 34 8.26 2.25 -2.03
N ARG A 35 8.49 3.18 -2.96
CA ARG A 35 7.55 4.27 -3.22
C ARG A 35 6.21 3.76 -3.76
N VAL A 36 6.25 2.89 -4.76
CA VAL A 36 5.05 2.31 -5.38
C VAL A 36 4.24 1.49 -4.38
N GLU A 37 4.89 0.66 -3.57
CA GLU A 37 4.19 -0.14 -2.55
C GLU A 37 3.56 0.74 -1.45
N ARG A 38 4.22 1.83 -1.06
CA ARG A 38 3.62 2.82 -0.14
C ARG A 38 2.37 3.47 -0.73
N GLU A 39 2.41 3.87 -1.99
CA GLU A 39 1.27 4.47 -2.68
C GLU A 39 0.10 3.47 -2.82
N LYS A 40 0.39 2.23 -3.22
CA LYS A 40 -0.63 1.16 -3.28
C LYS A 40 -1.29 0.94 -1.92
N LYS A 41 -0.50 0.83 -0.84
CA LYS A 41 -1.03 0.65 0.51
C LYS A 41 -1.90 1.83 0.93
N ALA A 42 -1.48 3.06 0.65
CA ALA A 42 -2.25 4.25 0.97
C ALA A 42 -3.60 4.27 0.23
N ASN A 43 -3.61 3.93 -1.06
CA ASN A 43 -4.82 3.84 -1.85
C ASN A 43 -5.76 2.74 -1.34
N LEU A 44 -5.22 1.56 -1.03
CA LEU A 44 -6.00 0.46 -0.46
C LEU A 44 -6.66 0.86 0.87
N ILE A 45 -5.93 1.51 1.78
CA ILE A 45 -6.48 1.98 3.05
C ILE A 45 -7.62 2.98 2.80
N LYS A 46 -7.45 3.89 1.84
CA LYS A 46 -8.47 4.86 1.47
C LYS A 46 -9.74 4.18 0.97
N GLU A 47 -9.60 3.27 -0.01
CA GLU A 47 -10.73 2.53 -0.59
C GLU A 47 -11.47 1.69 0.46
N LEU A 48 -10.73 0.98 1.33
CA LEU A 48 -11.32 0.22 2.43
C LEU A 48 -12.08 1.14 3.39
N SER A 49 -11.47 2.25 3.79
CA SER A 49 -12.08 3.21 4.71
C SER A 49 -13.37 3.80 4.15
N GLU A 50 -13.38 4.15 2.86
CA GLU A 50 -14.57 4.63 2.17
C GLU A 50 -15.63 3.54 2.06
N GLY A 51 -15.24 2.32 1.68
CA GLY A 51 -16.13 1.15 1.62
C GLY A 51 -16.81 0.85 2.94
N TYR A 52 -16.06 0.85 4.06
CA TYR A 52 -16.63 0.65 5.39
C TYR A 52 -17.57 1.78 5.82
N LYS A 53 -17.26 3.04 5.46
CA LYS A 53 -18.16 4.18 5.76
C LYS A 53 -19.49 4.05 5.02
N VAL A 54 -19.45 3.65 3.75
CA VAL A 54 -20.65 3.49 2.92
C VAL A 54 -21.49 2.31 3.41
N ARG A 55 -20.87 1.15 3.66
CA ARG A 55 -21.56 -0.07 4.10
C ARG A 55 -21.94 -0.11 5.58
N LYS A 56 -21.56 0.92 6.37
CA LYS A 56 -21.81 0.99 7.82
C LYS A 56 -23.24 0.62 8.23
N LYS A 57 -24.25 1.02 7.45
CA LYS A 57 -25.65 0.73 7.76
C LYS A 57 -25.97 -0.77 7.56
N GLU A 58 -25.66 -1.30 6.38
CA GLU A 58 -25.85 -2.71 6.03
C GLU A 58 -25.07 -3.63 6.98
N ASP A 59 -23.79 -3.30 7.24
CA ASP A 59 -22.92 -4.06 8.16
C ASP A 59 -23.50 -4.08 9.59
N LYS A 60 -24.12 -2.97 10.04
CA LYS A 60 -24.76 -2.89 11.35
C LYS A 60 -26.04 -3.72 11.41
N GLU A 61 -26.87 -3.68 10.38
CA GLU A 61 -28.10 -4.47 10.29
C GLU A 61 -27.76 -5.96 10.30
N LEU A 62 -26.80 -6.38 9.48
CA LEU A 62 -26.28 -7.74 9.47
C LEU A 62 -25.70 -8.13 10.84
N SER A 63 -24.89 -7.27 11.47
CA SER A 63 -24.35 -7.58 12.80
C SER A 63 -25.43 -7.83 13.85
N LEU A 64 -26.55 -7.11 13.80
CA LEU A 64 -27.68 -7.32 14.72
C LEU A 64 -28.43 -8.62 14.43
N GLU A 65 -28.58 -9.01 13.17
CA GLU A 65 -29.20 -10.28 12.78
C GLU A 65 -28.42 -11.48 13.33
N TRP A 66 -27.10 -11.41 13.33
CA TRP A 66 -26.23 -12.49 13.81
C TRP A 66 -25.95 -12.44 15.32
N ASP A 67 -26.24 -11.33 15.99
CA ASP A 67 -25.98 -11.15 17.43
C ASP A 67 -26.73 -12.19 18.28
N ILE A 68 -27.87 -12.69 17.79
CA ILE A 68 -28.71 -13.67 18.49
C ILE A 68 -28.02 -15.03 18.69
N THR A 69 -27.03 -15.39 17.87
CA THR A 69 -26.30 -16.67 17.96
C THR A 69 -24.89 -16.51 18.54
N SER A 70 -24.53 -15.30 18.97
CA SER A 70 -23.17 -14.98 19.43
C SER A 70 -22.76 -15.72 20.72
N GLY A 71 -23.73 -16.17 21.51
CA GLY A 71 -23.53 -16.95 22.74
C GLY A 71 -23.74 -18.46 22.58
N ASP A 72 -24.03 -18.94 21.38
CA ASP A 72 -24.33 -20.36 21.15
C ASP A 72 -23.09 -21.23 21.46
N GLY A 73 -23.25 -22.23 22.32
CA GLY A 73 -22.17 -23.15 22.70
C GLY A 73 -21.27 -22.65 23.84
N ILE A 74 -21.62 -21.54 24.49
CA ILE A 74 -21.01 -21.09 25.74
C ILE A 74 -21.95 -21.47 26.89
N ASP A 75 -21.81 -22.71 27.37
CA ASP A 75 -22.16 -23.15 28.74
C ASP A 75 -20.88 -23.14 29.61
#